data_AF-A0A1Y1QTT6-F1
#
_entry.id   AF-A0A1Y1QTT6-F1
#
_cell.length_a   1.000
_cell.length_b   1.000
_cell.length_c   1.000
_cell.angle_alpha   90.00
_cell.angle_beta   90.00
_cell.angle_gamma   90.00
#
_symmetry.space_group_name_H-M   'P 1'
#
loop_
_entity.id
_entity.type
_entity.pdbx_description
1 polymer ?
#
loop_
_entity_poly.entity_id
_entity_poly.type
_entity_poly.pdbx_seq_one_letter_code
_entity_poly.pdbx_strand_id
1 'polypeptide(L)'
;MSKKPATGSFDIILDMEHVGGRDNLCLSFGAGLFRKLGWASGDWLAFDTSETGQISFKQVAEPSETAFNLRKIKLQAGFYKICFYSPLYTFPKAVELSKEKASFNANTWTLTLYIPDDYHVSHIIPEIPPVRTLSVADIAAAFSKL
;
A
#
# COMPACT_ATOMS: atom_id res chain seq x y z
N MET A 1 -21.67 -0.97 -32.75
CA MET A 1 -21.26 0.19 -31.92
C MET A 1 -20.06 -0.21 -31.09
N SER A 2 -18.87 0.28 -31.44
CA SER A 2 -17.65 0.05 -30.64
C SER A 2 -17.73 0.93 -29.40
N LYS A 3 -17.93 0.33 -28.22
CA LYS A 3 -17.92 1.10 -26.96
C LYS A 3 -16.50 1.63 -26.76
N LYS A 4 -16.31 2.94 -26.93
CA LYS A 4 -15.09 3.62 -26.48
C LYS A 4 -14.84 3.20 -25.01
N PRO A 5 -13.63 2.75 -24.64
CA PRO A 5 -13.33 2.49 -23.25
C PRO A 5 -13.53 3.77 -22.45
N ALA A 6 -14.31 3.67 -21.37
CA ALA A 6 -14.60 4.80 -20.51
C ALA A 6 -13.29 5.34 -19.92
N THR A 7 -12.97 6.59 -20.22
CA THR A 7 -11.87 7.39 -19.66
C THR A 7 -12.20 7.81 -18.22
N GLY A 8 -12.68 6.87 -17.39
CA GLY A 8 -12.71 7.09 -15.94
C GLY A 8 -11.26 7.23 -15.49
N SER A 9 -10.94 8.33 -14.80
CA SER A 9 -9.63 8.52 -14.20
C SER A 9 -9.35 7.36 -13.24
N PHE A 10 -8.15 6.82 -13.29
CA PHE A 10 -7.71 5.70 -12.48
C PHE A 10 -7.00 6.21 -11.24
N ASP A 11 -7.64 7.09 -10.48
CA ASP A 11 -6.90 7.86 -9.49
C ASP A 11 -6.51 6.98 -8.32
N ILE A 12 -5.23 6.59 -8.32
CA ILE A 12 -4.55 6.03 -7.17
C ILE A 12 -3.86 7.19 -6.48
N ILE A 13 -4.24 7.45 -5.25
CA ILE A 13 -3.72 8.56 -4.44
C ILE A 13 -2.92 7.95 -3.29
N LEU A 14 -1.66 8.38 -3.14
CA LEU A 14 -0.89 8.19 -1.92
C LEU A 14 -0.96 9.45 -1.07
N ASP A 15 -1.19 9.31 0.23
CA ASP A 15 -1.16 10.41 1.19
C ASP A 15 -0.61 9.94 2.54
N MET A 16 -0.27 10.86 3.43
CA MET A 16 0.14 10.55 4.80
C MET A 16 -0.98 10.89 5.78
N GLU A 17 -1.35 9.93 6.63
CA GLU A 17 -2.32 10.17 7.71
C GLU A 17 -1.76 9.82 9.09
N HIS A 18 -2.07 10.69 10.04
CA HIS A 18 -1.71 10.50 11.43
C HIS A 18 -2.73 9.61 12.12
N VAL A 19 -2.39 8.33 12.33
CA VAL A 19 -3.27 7.34 12.95
C VAL A 19 -2.54 6.69 14.12
N GLY A 20 -3.13 6.79 15.32
CA GLY A 20 -2.57 6.15 16.52
C GLY A 20 -1.20 6.70 16.94
N GLY A 21 -0.95 7.99 16.75
CA GLY A 21 0.32 8.63 17.14
C GLY A 21 1.47 8.43 16.15
N ARG A 22 1.21 7.88 14.96
CA ARG A 22 2.21 7.63 13.92
C ARG A 22 1.70 8.09 12.56
N ASP A 23 2.63 8.52 11.72
CA ASP A 23 2.33 8.82 10.33
C ASP A 23 2.30 7.52 9.52
N ASN A 24 1.21 7.31 8.80
CA ASN A 24 0.97 6.13 7.98
C ASN A 24 0.81 6.55 6.54
N LEU A 25 1.39 5.76 5.64
CA LEU A 25 1.15 5.89 4.22
C LEU A 25 -0.24 5.30 3.91
N CYS A 26 -1.11 6.11 3.33
CA CYS A 26 -2.46 5.73 2.95
C CYS A 26 -2.60 5.72 1.42
N LEU A 27 -2.96 4.57 0.89
CA LEU A 27 -3.26 4.37 -0.51
C LEU A 27 -4.77 4.34 -0.73
N SER A 28 -5.24 5.22 -1.60
CA SER A 28 -6.66 5.40 -1.92
C SER A 28 -6.94 5.15 -3.40
N PHE A 29 -7.92 4.30 -3.70
CA PHE A 29 -8.22 3.89 -5.08
C PHE A 29 -9.65 3.35 -5.20
N GLY A 30 -10.28 3.63 -6.33
CA GLY A 30 -11.62 3.11 -6.64
C GLY A 30 -11.59 1.71 -7.25
N ALA A 31 -12.62 0.90 -6.99
CA ALA A 31 -12.78 -0.44 -7.58
C ALA A 31 -12.85 -0.45 -9.12
N GLY A 32 -13.05 0.71 -9.75
CA GLY A 32 -12.95 0.87 -11.20
C GLY A 32 -11.56 0.47 -11.74
N LEU A 33 -10.50 0.66 -10.96
CA LEU A 33 -9.14 0.25 -11.29
C LEU A 33 -9.05 -1.26 -11.52
N PHE A 34 -9.59 -2.04 -10.59
CA PHE A 34 -9.54 -3.51 -10.64
C PHE A 34 -10.20 -4.08 -11.88
N ARG A 35 -11.41 -3.59 -12.20
CA ARG A 35 -12.17 -4.07 -13.37
C ARG A 35 -11.41 -3.86 -14.67
N LYS A 36 -10.70 -2.74 -14.78
CA LYS A 36 -9.91 -2.37 -15.96
C LYS A 36 -8.60 -3.16 -16.06
N LEU A 37 -8.06 -3.62 -14.93
CA LEU A 37 -6.92 -4.54 -14.85
C LEU A 37 -7.35 -6.03 -14.87
N GLY A 38 -8.65 -6.30 -15.03
CA GLY A 38 -9.19 -7.66 -15.07
C GLY A 38 -9.29 -8.38 -13.72
N TRP A 39 -9.07 -7.68 -12.61
CA TRP A 39 -9.35 -8.21 -11.26
C TRP A 39 -10.83 -8.06 -10.91
N ALA A 40 -11.38 -9.09 -10.28
CA ALA A 40 -12.78 -9.22 -9.92
C ALA A 40 -13.00 -9.07 -8.41
N SER A 41 -14.27 -8.83 -8.03
CA SER A 41 -14.67 -8.92 -6.62
C SER A 41 -14.48 -10.36 -6.13
N GLY A 42 -13.86 -10.53 -4.97
CA GLY A 42 -13.48 -11.82 -4.40
C GLY A 42 -11.99 -12.11 -4.55
N ASP A 43 -11.30 -11.48 -5.51
CA ASP A 43 -9.86 -11.67 -5.69
C ASP A 43 -9.07 -11.13 -4.50
N TRP A 44 -7.95 -11.78 -4.20
CA TRP A 44 -7.01 -11.30 -3.22
C TRP A 44 -5.85 -10.61 -3.92
N LEU A 45 -5.57 -9.37 -3.52
CA LEU A 45 -4.37 -8.66 -3.95
C LEU A 45 -3.38 -8.61 -2.81
N ALA A 46 -2.14 -8.98 -3.10
CA ALA A 46 -0.98 -8.66 -2.30
C ALA A 46 -0.40 -7.32 -2.79
N PHE A 47 -0.08 -6.43 -1.87
CA PHE A 47 0.70 -5.23 -2.14
C PHE A 47 2.03 -5.30 -1.39
N ASP A 48 3.11 -5.17 -2.15
CA ASP A 48 4.49 -5.27 -1.72
C ASP A 48 5.15 -3.90 -1.72
N THR A 49 5.74 -3.53 -0.59
CA THR A 49 6.43 -2.26 -0.36
C THR A 49 7.89 -2.47 0.06
N SER A 50 8.45 -3.66 -0.22
CA SER A 50 9.82 -4.01 0.17
C SER A 50 10.89 -3.29 -0.66
N GLU A 51 10.55 -2.92 -1.91
CA GLU A 51 11.46 -2.21 -2.80
C GLU A 51 11.23 -0.70 -2.71
N THR A 52 12.29 0.05 -2.41
CA THR A 52 12.24 1.51 -2.34
C THR A 52 11.86 2.10 -3.70
N GLY A 53 10.94 3.05 -3.68
CA GLY A 53 10.47 3.76 -4.86
C GLY A 53 9.40 3.06 -5.66
N GLN A 54 8.89 1.93 -5.16
CA GLN A 54 7.75 1.29 -5.79
C GLN A 54 6.80 0.62 -4.81
N ILE A 55 5.55 0.51 -5.25
CA ILE A 55 4.53 -0.33 -4.63
C ILE A 55 3.98 -1.25 -5.71
N SER A 56 4.09 -2.55 -5.51
CA SER A 56 3.63 -3.54 -6.49
C SER A 56 2.40 -4.29 -6.00
N PHE A 57 1.37 -4.39 -6.85
CA PHE A 57 0.15 -5.16 -6.63
C PHE A 57 0.16 -6.40 -7.48
N LYS A 58 -0.15 -7.54 -6.87
CA LYS A 58 -0.27 -8.81 -7.56
C LYS A 58 -1.46 -9.59 -7.04
N GLN A 59 -2.18 -10.25 -7.93
CA GLN A 59 -3.20 -11.21 -7.53
C GLN A 59 -2.54 -12.45 -6.91
N VAL A 60 -3.07 -12.87 -5.76
CA VAL A 60 -2.60 -14.04 -5.01
C VAL A 60 -3.79 -14.92 -4.63
N ALA A 61 -3.53 -16.18 -4.32
CA ALA A 61 -4.51 -17.01 -3.61
C ALA A 61 -4.73 -16.47 -2.19
N GLU A 62 -5.82 -16.83 -1.53
CA GLU A 62 -6.09 -16.49 -0.11
C GLU A 62 -5.04 -17.14 0.81
N PRO A 63 -4.19 -16.38 1.50
CA PRO A 63 -3.11 -16.97 2.29
C PRO A 63 -3.47 -17.10 3.76
N SER A 64 -2.94 -18.12 4.42
CA SER A 64 -3.07 -18.32 5.86
C SER A 64 -2.34 -17.24 6.68
N GLU A 65 -1.26 -16.65 6.14
CA GLU A 65 -0.41 -15.67 6.84
C GLU A 65 0.07 -14.54 5.93
N THR A 66 0.38 -13.39 6.52
CA THR A 66 0.78 -12.16 5.82
C THR A 66 2.10 -11.66 6.39
N ALA A 67 3.15 -11.57 5.55
CA ALA A 67 4.46 -11.07 5.97
C ALA A 67 4.40 -9.57 6.30
N PHE A 68 5.39 -9.03 7.01
CA PHE A 68 5.34 -7.63 7.43
C PHE A 68 5.34 -6.62 6.26
N ASN A 69 6.12 -6.86 5.21
CA ASN A 69 6.25 -5.94 4.06
C ASN A 69 5.25 -6.21 2.93
N LEU A 70 4.51 -7.32 3.02
CA LEU A 70 3.52 -7.70 2.03
C LEU A 70 2.17 -7.74 2.71
N ARG A 71 1.26 -6.90 2.25
CA ARG A 71 -0.08 -6.79 2.84
C ARG A 71 -1.11 -7.30 1.87
N LYS A 72 -2.28 -7.69 2.36
CA LYS A 72 -3.31 -8.36 1.54
C LYS A 72 -4.66 -7.71 1.73
N ILE A 73 -5.39 -7.57 0.63
CA ILE A 73 -6.78 -7.12 0.62
C ILE A 73 -7.62 -8.09 -0.21
N LYS A 74 -8.83 -8.35 0.28
CA LYS A 74 -9.86 -9.00 -0.52
C LYS A 74 -10.65 -7.93 -1.24
N LEU A 75 -10.75 -8.04 -2.55
CA LEU A 75 -11.50 -7.08 -3.35
C LEU A 75 -13.01 -7.27 -3.16
N GLN A 76 -13.67 -6.23 -2.72
CA GLN A 76 -15.10 -5.95 -2.73
C GLN A 76 -15.46 -4.81 -3.71
N ALA A 77 -16.75 -4.60 -3.95
CA ALA A 77 -17.20 -3.43 -4.70
C ALA A 77 -17.08 -2.16 -3.83
N GLY A 78 -16.44 -1.11 -4.33
CA GLY A 78 -16.42 0.19 -3.63
C GLY A 78 -15.15 1.01 -3.81
N PHE A 79 -14.80 1.76 -2.77
CA PHE A 79 -13.59 2.57 -2.67
C PHE A 79 -12.71 2.00 -1.56
N TYR A 80 -11.40 2.05 -1.78
CA TYR A 80 -10.39 1.55 -0.86
C TYR A 80 -9.59 2.68 -0.32
N LYS A 81 -9.33 2.61 0.98
CA LYS A 81 -8.30 3.39 1.65
C LYS A 81 -7.55 2.44 2.57
N ILE A 82 -6.27 2.26 2.29
CA ILE A 82 -5.42 1.30 2.98
C ILE A 82 -4.26 2.07 3.56
N CYS A 83 -4.21 2.14 4.89
CA CYS A 83 -3.15 2.82 5.61
C CYS A 83 -2.20 1.81 6.24
N PHE A 84 -0.90 2.03 6.07
CA PHE A 84 0.15 1.21 6.64
C PHE A 84 1.35 2.06 7.01
N TYR A 85 2.04 1.66 8.07
CA TYR A 85 3.31 2.26 8.43
C TYR A 85 4.36 1.92 7.38
N SER A 86 5.06 2.94 6.87
CA SER A 86 6.26 2.77 6.06
C SER A 86 7.30 3.82 6.46
N PRO A 87 8.51 3.42 6.88
CA PRO A 87 9.59 4.37 7.17
C PRO A 87 10.27 4.88 5.89
N LEU A 88 9.94 4.35 4.71
CA LEU A 88 10.64 4.62 3.45
C LEU A 88 10.14 5.89 2.74
N TYR A 89 8.97 6.38 3.12
CA TYR A 89 8.27 7.44 2.37
C TYR A 89 7.73 8.53 3.29
N THR A 90 7.85 9.78 2.84
CA THR A 90 7.19 10.94 3.45
C THR A 90 6.60 11.79 2.35
N PHE A 91 5.34 12.17 2.51
CA PHE A 91 4.62 12.99 1.53
C PHE A 91 4.18 14.31 2.18
N PRO A 92 4.59 15.48 1.66
CA PRO A 92 4.12 16.77 2.17
C PRO A 92 2.67 17.07 1.77
N LYS A 93 2.14 16.34 0.79
CA LYS A 93 0.75 16.39 0.30
C LYS A 93 0.43 15.10 -0.45
N ALA A 94 -0.86 14.83 -0.65
CA ALA A 94 -1.33 13.73 -1.47
C ALA A 94 -0.74 13.75 -2.90
N VAL A 95 -0.39 12.57 -3.42
CA VAL A 95 0.23 12.34 -4.73
C VAL A 95 -0.64 11.40 -5.56
N GLU A 96 -1.02 11.83 -6.78
CA GLU A 96 -1.67 10.97 -7.78
C GLU A 96 -0.61 10.14 -8.53
N LEU A 97 -0.81 8.81 -8.59
CA LEU A 97 0.09 7.84 -9.22
C LEU A 97 -0.43 7.27 -10.56
N SER A 98 -1.58 7.73 -11.02
CA SER A 98 -2.46 7.02 -11.98
C SER A 98 -2.03 7.01 -13.45
N LYS A 99 -1.23 7.98 -13.91
CA LYS A 99 -1.06 8.24 -15.36
C LYS A 99 0.36 8.06 -15.88
N GLU A 100 1.35 8.57 -15.15
CA GLU A 100 2.77 8.54 -15.58
C GLU A 100 3.63 7.68 -14.64
N LYS A 101 3.02 7.21 -13.55
CA LYS A 101 3.70 6.57 -12.41
C LYS A 101 3.17 5.16 -12.15
N ALA A 102 2.58 4.52 -13.15
CA ALA A 102 2.06 3.18 -13.06
C ALA A 102 2.44 2.37 -14.30
N SER A 103 2.92 1.13 -14.09
CA SER A 103 3.13 0.15 -15.14
C SER A 103 2.34 -1.12 -14.82
N PHE A 104 1.79 -1.78 -15.83
CA PHE A 104 1.10 -3.05 -15.67
C PHE A 104 1.76 -4.12 -16.55
N ASN A 105 2.28 -5.16 -15.90
CA ASN A 105 2.84 -6.32 -16.57
C ASN A 105 1.74 -7.39 -16.75
N ALA A 106 1.25 -7.56 -17.97
CA ALA A 106 0.22 -8.53 -18.29
C ALA A 106 0.70 -10.00 -18.23
N ASN A 107 2.00 -10.27 -18.28
CA ASN A 107 2.52 -11.64 -18.15
C ASN A 107 2.51 -12.11 -16.70
N THR A 108 2.82 -11.22 -15.76
CA THR A 108 2.86 -11.51 -14.31
C THR A 108 1.62 -11.02 -13.58
N TRP A 109 0.71 -10.36 -14.30
CA TRP A 109 -0.50 -9.72 -13.79
C TRP A 109 -0.20 -8.79 -12.60
N THR A 110 0.85 -7.98 -12.74
CA THR A 110 1.40 -7.12 -11.69
C THR A 110 1.26 -5.65 -12.07
N LEU A 111 0.67 -4.85 -11.18
CA LEU A 111 0.64 -3.39 -11.29
C LEU A 111 1.74 -2.83 -10.39
N THR A 112 2.69 -2.10 -10.96
CA THR A 112 3.75 -1.42 -10.23
C THR A 112 3.49 0.08 -10.26
N LEU A 113 3.47 0.70 -9.08
CA LEU A 113 3.34 2.14 -8.91
C LEU A 113 4.70 2.71 -8.54
N TYR A 114 5.21 3.64 -9.33
CA TYR A 114 6.48 4.31 -9.10
C TYR A 114 6.28 5.54 -8.23
N ILE A 115 7.02 5.60 -7.13
CA ILE A 115 7.05 6.77 -6.26
C ILE A 115 8.21 7.65 -6.75
N PRO A 116 7.99 8.96 -6.98
CA PRO A 116 9.07 9.84 -7.37
C PRO A 116 10.08 10.03 -6.24
N ASP A 117 11.35 10.21 -6.62
CA ASP A 117 12.47 10.33 -5.67
C ASP A 117 12.31 11.48 -4.67
N ASP A 118 11.62 12.56 -5.05
CA ASP A 118 11.33 13.70 -4.17
C ASP A 118 10.50 13.33 -2.93
N TYR A 119 9.85 12.15 -2.93
CA TYR A 119 9.06 11.62 -1.82
C TYR A 119 9.73 10.44 -1.11
N HIS A 120 10.93 10.07 -1.56
CA HIS A 120 11.74 9.09 -0.87
C HIS A 120 12.36 9.75 0.34
N VAL A 121 12.34 9.03 1.44
CA VAL A 121 13.11 9.43 2.60
C VAL A 121 14.59 9.21 2.26
N SER A 122 15.24 10.24 1.70
CA SER A 122 16.68 10.26 1.49
C SER A 122 17.36 10.27 2.86
N HIS A 123 17.70 9.08 3.38
CA HIS A 123 18.40 8.91 4.65
C HIS A 123 17.89 9.84 5.77
N ILE A 124 16.65 9.64 6.23
CA ILE A 124 16.43 9.84 7.66
C ILE A 124 17.22 8.71 8.29
N ILE A 125 18.46 9.00 8.72
CA ILE A 125 19.07 8.27 9.83
C ILE A 125 17.97 8.27 10.88
N PRO A 126 17.34 7.13 11.22
CA PRO A 126 16.42 7.16 12.34
C PRO A 126 17.26 7.72 13.48
N GLU A 127 16.89 8.88 14.04
CA GLU A 127 17.26 9.16 15.42
C GLU A 127 16.76 7.93 16.15
N ILE A 128 17.68 7.01 16.47
CA ILE A 128 17.35 5.73 17.05
C ILE A 128 16.55 6.11 18.29
N PRO A 129 15.21 5.91 18.32
CA PRO A 129 14.49 6.17 19.54
C PRO A 129 15.14 5.24 20.56
N PRO A 130 15.47 5.71 21.78
CA PRO A 130 16.29 4.94 22.72
C PRO A 130 15.74 3.53 22.75
N VAL A 131 16.58 2.55 22.35
CA VAL A 131 16.17 1.15 22.23
C VAL A 131 15.71 0.74 23.61
N ARG A 132 14.40 0.78 23.83
CA ARG A 132 13.81 0.26 25.04
C ARG A 132 13.68 -1.22 24.77
N THR A 133 14.70 -1.96 25.18
CA THR A 133 14.69 -3.42 25.13
C THR A 133 13.53 -3.90 25.97
N LEU A 134 12.44 -4.32 25.32
CA LEU A 134 11.31 -4.92 25.99
C LEU A 134 11.73 -6.31 26.45
N SER A 135 11.65 -6.56 27.75
CA SER A 135 11.85 -7.89 28.29
C SER A 135 10.64 -8.78 27.97
N VAL A 136 10.83 -10.10 28.04
CA VAL A 136 9.73 -11.07 27.92
C VAL A 136 8.60 -10.77 28.94
N ALA A 137 8.96 -10.22 30.10
CA ALA A 137 8.00 -9.81 31.13
C ALA A 137 7.18 -8.57 30.71
N ASP A 138 7.79 -7.59 30.04
CA ASP A 138 7.09 -6.40 29.54
C ASP A 138 6.07 -6.76 28.45
N ILE A 139 6.43 -7.74 27.60
CA ILE A 139 5.54 -8.26 26.55
C ILE A 139 4.38 -9.05 27.20
N ALA A 140 4.68 -9.94 28.15
CA ALA A 140 3.65 -10.72 28.85
C ALA A 140 2.65 -9.82 29.62
N ALA A 141 3.13 -8.74 30.23
CA ALA A 141 2.29 -7.77 30.95
C ALA A 141 1.34 -6.98 30.04
N ALA A 142 1.69 -6.80 28.76
CA ALA A 142 0.80 -6.17 27.78
C ALA A 142 -0.38 -7.08 27.40
N PHE A 143 -0.18 -8.41 27.41
CA PHE A 143 -1.21 -9.40 27.09
C PHE A 143 -2.05 -9.84 28.30
N SER A 144 -1.58 -9.64 29.53
CA SER A 144 -2.36 -9.97 30.74
C SER A 144 -3.40 -8.91 31.15
N LYS A 145 -3.43 -7.77 30.44
CA LYS A 145 -4.44 -6.70 30.61
C LYS A 145 -5.58 -6.76 29.57
N LEU A 146 -5.64 -7.81 28.76
CA LEU A 146 -6.79 -8.19 27.93
C LEU A 146 -7.63 -9.25 28.65
#